data_AF-A0A9P8A0Z0-F1
#
_entry.id   AF-A0A9P8A0Z0-F1
#
_cell.length_a   1.000
_cell.length_b   1.000
_cell.length_c   1.000
_cell.angle_alpha   90.00
_cell.angle_beta   90.00
_cell.angle_gamma   90.00
#
_symmetry.space_group_name_H-M   'P 1'
#
loop_
_entity.id
_entity.type
_entity.pdbx_description
1 polymer ?
#
loop_
_entity_poly.entity_id
_entity_poly.type
_entity_poly.pdbx_seq_one_letter_code
_entity_poly.pdbx_strand_id
1 'polypeptide(L)'
;MLAKATCVTIHTLALVLSLRPPTSSTTKEKADKVKDEGLFTTIMINLMPHVGQTAAMVAAAAYILCMSRGIIPGELKTWQVATTASGVLGYALRVWSFRTLNRFFTYALTIRPNHRLVQDGPYRLLLHPSYTALMLTGIPYIYSMAYQGYWTNVIKPLMLIPIPGSVLTVGGLLLCYGLLAFRVHGEEKMLAQHFGSEWRQYASQRWRYIPFVL
;
A
#
# COMPACT_ATOMS: atom_id res chain seq x y z
N MET A 1 15.59 -19.43 12.90
CA MET A 1 16.03 -18.69 11.69
C MET A 1 15.11 -18.93 10.50
N LEU A 2 14.96 -20.17 10.01
CA LEU A 2 14.16 -20.47 8.81
C LEU A 2 12.73 -19.91 8.87
N ALA A 3 11.99 -20.18 9.96
CA ALA A 3 10.62 -19.69 10.11
C ALA A 3 10.49 -18.16 10.00
N LYS A 4 11.43 -17.42 10.60
CA LYS A 4 11.45 -15.96 10.52
C LYS A 4 11.79 -15.47 9.11
N ALA A 5 12.77 -16.09 8.45
CA ALA A 5 13.08 -15.79 7.06
C ALA A 5 11.85 -16.02 6.16
N THR A 6 11.13 -17.13 6.35
CA THR A 6 9.88 -17.43 5.65
C THR A 6 8.81 -16.35 5.88
N CYS A 7 8.59 -15.91 7.13
CA CYS A 7 7.65 -14.83 7.43
C CYS A 7 8.02 -13.53 6.70
N VAL A 8 9.30 -13.12 6.75
CA VAL A 8 9.78 -11.93 6.04
C VAL A 8 9.54 -12.06 4.54
N THR A 9 9.94 -13.19 3.94
CA THR A 9 9.75 -13.43 2.51
C THR A 9 8.28 -13.40 2.09
N ILE A 10 7.38 -14.05 2.84
CA ILE A 10 5.93 -14.05 2.56
C ILE A 10 5.37 -12.63 2.64
N HIS A 11 5.72 -11.88 3.68
CA HIS A 11 5.23 -10.51 3.85
C HIS A 11 5.78 -9.57 2.76
N THR A 12 7.07 -9.68 2.43
CA THR A 12 7.66 -8.94 1.30
C THR A 12 6.97 -9.28 0.00
N LEU A 13 6.67 -10.56 -0.27
CA LEU A 13 5.96 -10.96 -1.47
C LEU A 13 4.55 -10.36 -1.52
N ALA A 14 3.80 -10.43 -0.41
CA ALA A 14 2.47 -9.82 -0.30
C ALA A 14 2.52 -8.31 -0.59
N LEU A 15 3.51 -7.59 -0.01
CA LEU A 15 3.72 -6.17 -0.26
C LEU A 15 4.04 -5.87 -1.73
N VAL A 16 5.03 -6.56 -2.29
CA VAL A 16 5.45 -6.39 -3.69
C VAL A 16 4.29 -6.64 -4.64
N LEU A 17 3.53 -7.71 -4.43
CA LEU A 17 2.38 -8.05 -5.26
C LEU A 17 1.23 -7.04 -5.09
N SER A 18 1.02 -6.49 -3.89
CA SER A 18 -0.03 -5.49 -3.64
C SER A 18 0.22 -4.16 -4.39
N LEU A 19 1.49 -3.84 -4.64
CA LEU A 19 1.91 -2.63 -5.36
C LEU A 19 1.81 -2.80 -6.88
N ARG A 20 1.68 -4.04 -7.39
CA ARG A 20 1.61 -4.28 -8.83
C ARG A 20 0.26 -3.85 -9.39
N PRO A 21 0.25 -3.08 -10.49
CA PRO A 21 -0.98 -2.73 -11.17
C PRO A 21 -1.69 -3.94 -11.76
N PRO A 22 -3.03 -4.03 -11.67
CA PRO A 22 -3.79 -5.05 -12.37
C PRO A 22 -3.78 -4.75 -13.88
N THR A 23 -4.01 -5.78 -14.69
CA THR A 23 -4.01 -5.68 -16.15
C THR A 23 -5.02 -4.66 -16.71
N SER A 24 -6.11 -4.38 -15.99
CA SER A 24 -7.09 -3.36 -16.40
C SER A 24 -6.47 -1.96 -16.47
N SER A 25 -5.47 -1.63 -15.65
CA SER A 25 -4.86 -0.30 -15.67
C SER A 25 -3.89 -0.06 -16.82
N THR A 26 -3.48 -1.09 -17.56
CA THR A 26 -2.64 -0.96 -18.77
C THR A 26 -3.45 -0.97 -20.06
N THR A 27 -4.78 -1.17 -19.97
CA THR A 27 -5.66 -1.21 -21.14
C THR A 27 -5.85 0.20 -21.71
N LYS A 28 -5.51 0.41 -22.99
CA LYS A 28 -5.62 1.68 -23.74
C LYS A 28 -7.07 2.02 -24.13
N GLU A 29 -7.99 1.96 -23.18
CA GLU A 29 -9.35 2.46 -23.41
C GLU A 29 -9.35 3.99 -23.36
N LYS A 30 -10.10 4.66 -24.24
CA LYS A 30 -10.27 6.13 -24.18
C LYS A 30 -10.85 6.48 -22.82
N ALA A 31 -10.15 7.30 -22.07
CA ALA A 31 -10.53 7.62 -20.70
C ALA A 31 -10.20 9.09 -20.45
N ASP A 32 -11.15 9.82 -19.88
CA ASP A 32 -11.02 11.25 -19.64
C ASP A 32 -10.12 11.45 -18.41
N LYS A 33 -8.85 11.75 -18.70
CA LYS A 33 -7.86 12.06 -17.66
C LYS A 33 -8.13 13.44 -17.09
N VAL A 34 -8.06 13.54 -15.76
CA VAL A 34 -8.07 14.84 -15.08
C VAL A 34 -6.83 15.64 -15.52
N LYS A 35 -7.05 16.85 -16.04
CA LYS A 35 -6.05 17.66 -16.78
C LYS A 35 -4.77 18.04 -15.99
N ASP A 36 -4.81 18.02 -14.66
CA ASP A 36 -3.73 18.60 -13.82
C ASP A 36 -2.76 17.59 -13.17
N GLU A 37 -2.86 16.28 -13.46
CA GLU A 37 -2.05 15.31 -12.70
C GLU A 37 -0.71 14.88 -13.34
N GLY A 38 -0.30 15.40 -14.50
CA GLY A 38 0.76 14.81 -15.34
C GLY A 38 2.01 14.32 -14.60
N LEU A 39 2.60 15.17 -13.74
CA LEU A 39 3.79 14.83 -12.95
C LEU A 39 3.47 13.88 -11.78
N PHE A 40 2.42 14.19 -11.00
CA PHE A 40 2.03 13.40 -9.83
C PHE A 40 1.59 11.98 -10.20
N THR A 41 0.75 11.85 -11.22
CA THR A 41 0.37 10.57 -11.84
C THR A 41 1.60 9.78 -12.27
N THR A 42 2.54 10.42 -12.97
CA THR A 42 3.75 9.72 -13.45
C THR A 42 4.58 9.18 -12.29
N ILE A 43 4.78 9.99 -11.24
CA ILE A 43 5.54 9.57 -10.07
C ILE A 43 4.81 8.47 -9.30
N MET A 44 3.53 8.64 -8.97
CA MET A 44 2.77 7.70 -8.13
C MET A 44 2.45 6.38 -8.81
N ILE A 45 2.28 6.38 -10.13
CA ILE A 45 1.80 5.20 -10.87
C ILE A 45 2.94 4.47 -11.55
N ASN A 46 3.85 5.20 -12.19
CA ASN A 46 4.90 4.59 -13.00
C ASN A 46 6.19 4.43 -12.23
N LEU A 47 6.52 5.31 -11.29
CA LEU A 47 7.81 5.25 -10.59
C LEU A 47 7.70 4.60 -9.20
N MET A 48 6.80 5.11 -8.36
CA MET A 48 6.72 4.76 -6.95
C MET A 48 6.46 3.27 -6.69
N PRO A 49 5.62 2.56 -7.46
CA PRO A 49 5.43 1.13 -7.26
C PRO A 49 6.71 0.33 -7.54
N HIS A 50 7.47 0.68 -8.58
CA HIS A 50 8.72 0.00 -8.90
C HIS A 50 9.83 0.31 -7.90
N VAL A 51 9.93 1.57 -7.46
CA VAL A 51 10.85 1.97 -6.39
C VAL A 51 10.50 1.24 -5.09
N GLY A 52 9.22 1.22 -4.71
CA GLY A 52 8.74 0.54 -3.51
C GLY A 52 8.96 -0.97 -3.55
N GLN A 53 8.70 -1.62 -4.68
CA GLN A 53 8.94 -3.05 -4.87
C GLN A 53 10.43 -3.38 -4.75
N THR A 54 11.29 -2.63 -5.46
CA THR A 54 12.75 -2.81 -5.41
C THR A 54 13.27 -2.59 -3.99
N ALA A 55 12.85 -1.50 -3.33
CA ALA A 55 13.24 -1.19 -1.97
C ALA A 55 12.81 -2.28 -0.98
N ALA A 56 11.59 -2.82 -1.10
CA ALA A 56 11.10 -3.90 -0.26
C ALA A 56 11.91 -5.19 -0.45
N MET A 57 12.25 -5.54 -1.68
CA MET A 57 13.07 -6.73 -2.00
C MET A 57 14.50 -6.58 -1.47
N VAL A 58 15.14 -5.43 -1.69
CA VAL A 58 16.49 -5.13 -1.18
C VAL A 58 16.50 -5.15 0.34
N ALA A 59 15.48 -4.54 0.99
CA ALA A 59 15.36 -4.54 2.43
C ALA A 59 15.22 -5.95 3.01
N ALA A 60 14.37 -6.78 2.41
CA ALA A 60 14.21 -8.17 2.82
C ALA A 60 15.50 -8.98 2.66
N ALA A 61 16.20 -8.82 1.53
CA ALA A 61 17.47 -9.50 1.27
C ALA A 61 18.55 -9.08 2.28
N ALA A 62 18.71 -7.78 2.54
CA ALA A 62 19.63 -7.26 3.53
C ALA A 62 19.28 -7.75 4.94
N TYR A 63 17.99 -7.75 5.30
CA TYR A 63 17.51 -8.24 6.58
C TYR A 63 17.81 -9.72 6.79
N ILE A 64 17.55 -10.56 5.78
CA ILE A 64 17.86 -12.00 5.81
C ILE A 64 19.36 -12.25 5.88
N LEU A 65 20.18 -11.49 5.16
CA LEU A 65 21.63 -11.58 5.22
C LEU A 65 22.19 -11.20 6.60
N CYS A 66 21.65 -10.15 7.22
CA CYS A 66 22.00 -9.79 8.60
C CYS A 66 21.58 -10.86 9.60
N MET A 67 20.42 -11.52 9.39
CA MET A 67 20.03 -12.68 10.20
C MET A 67 20.99 -13.86 10.03
N SER A 68 21.38 -14.19 8.80
CA SER A 68 22.28 -15.33 8.54
C SER A 68 23.69 -15.11 9.11
N ARG A 69 24.09 -13.85 9.33
CA ARG A 69 25.35 -13.47 10.00
C ARG A 69 25.22 -13.29 11.51
N GLY A 70 24.05 -13.53 12.10
CA GLY A 70 23.82 -13.35 13.55
C GLY A 70 23.76 -11.88 14.00
N ILE A 71 23.77 -10.91 13.09
CA ILE A 71 23.66 -9.48 13.40
C ILE A 71 22.24 -9.13 13.85
N ILE A 72 21.24 -9.74 13.20
CA ILE A 72 19.84 -9.66 13.61
C ILE A 72 19.43 -11.01 14.21
N PRO A 73 18.74 -11.05 15.37
CA PRO A 73 18.29 -12.30 15.97
C PRO A 73 17.45 -13.13 14.99
N GLY A 74 17.76 -14.42 14.82
CA GLY A 74 17.01 -15.31 13.93
C GLY A 74 15.74 -15.93 14.53
N GLU A 75 15.41 -15.60 15.77
CA GLU A 75 14.25 -16.11 16.51
C GLU A 75 12.96 -15.44 16.04
N LEU A 76 11.95 -16.26 15.71
CA LEU A 76 10.63 -15.79 15.31
C LEU A 76 9.83 -15.42 16.57
N LYS A 77 9.25 -14.22 16.59
CA LYS A 77 8.32 -13.79 17.63
C LYS A 77 6.88 -13.96 17.16
N THR A 78 5.96 -14.27 18.07
CA THR A 78 4.53 -14.51 17.74
C THR A 78 3.89 -13.35 17.00
N TRP A 79 4.22 -12.11 17.37
CA TRP A 79 3.70 -10.92 16.69
C TRP A 79 4.16 -10.84 15.21
N GLN A 80 5.28 -11.43 14.82
CA GLN A 80 5.74 -11.46 13.42
C GLN A 80 4.84 -12.36 12.55
N VAL A 81 4.26 -13.39 13.15
CA VAL A 81 3.23 -14.20 12.50
C VAL A 81 2.00 -13.34 12.26
N ALA A 82 1.58 -12.55 13.25
CA ALA A 82 0.45 -11.63 13.13
C ALA A 82 0.69 -10.54 12.06
N THR A 83 1.88 -9.93 12.01
CA THR A 83 2.20 -8.94 10.96
C THR A 83 2.21 -9.57 9.58
N THR A 84 2.75 -10.79 9.45
CA THR A 84 2.75 -11.54 8.18
C THR A 84 1.32 -11.87 7.74
N ALA A 85 0.48 -12.34 8.67
CA ALA A 85 -0.93 -12.61 8.41
C ALA A 85 -1.68 -11.34 7.97
N SER A 86 -1.46 -10.21 8.63
CA SER A 86 -1.99 -8.91 8.21
C SER A 86 -1.55 -8.55 6.79
N GLY A 87 -0.28 -8.79 6.45
CA GLY A 87 0.23 -8.57 5.09
C GLY A 87 -0.46 -9.42 4.03
N VAL A 88 -0.66 -10.70 4.32
CA VAL A 88 -1.38 -11.62 3.41
C VAL A 88 -2.84 -11.22 3.26
N LEU A 89 -3.52 -10.87 4.36
CA LEU A 89 -4.91 -10.40 4.33
C LEU A 89 -5.05 -9.07 3.58
N GLY A 90 -4.11 -8.15 3.78
CA GLY A 90 -4.03 -6.90 3.03
C GLY A 90 -3.89 -7.16 1.53
N TYR A 91 -2.97 -8.04 1.12
CA TYR A 91 -2.85 -8.44 -0.27
C TYR A 91 -4.13 -9.09 -0.83
N ALA A 92 -4.77 -9.98 -0.07
CA ALA A 92 -6.05 -10.60 -0.47
C ALA A 92 -7.15 -9.55 -0.69
N LEU A 93 -7.27 -8.57 0.22
CA LEU A 93 -8.21 -7.45 0.08
C LEU A 93 -7.88 -6.58 -1.16
N ARG A 94 -6.59 -6.38 -1.47
CA ARG A 94 -6.15 -5.67 -2.68
C ARG A 94 -6.63 -6.39 -3.94
N VAL A 95 -6.43 -7.70 -4.01
CA VAL A 95 -6.88 -8.54 -5.14
C VAL A 95 -8.40 -8.53 -5.27
N TRP A 96 -9.12 -8.62 -4.15
CA TRP A 96 -10.58 -8.54 -4.14
C TRP A 96 -11.08 -7.19 -4.65
N SER A 97 -10.44 -6.09 -4.23
CA SER A 97 -10.77 -4.73 -4.68
C SER A 97 -10.55 -4.58 -6.19
N PHE A 98 -9.42 -5.05 -6.71
CA PHE A 98 -9.11 -5.01 -8.14
C PHE A 98 -10.10 -5.83 -8.97
N ARG A 99 -10.44 -7.05 -8.52
CA ARG A 99 -11.41 -7.90 -9.21
C ARG A 99 -12.82 -7.29 -9.21
N THR A 100 -13.19 -6.62 -8.13
CA THR A 100 -14.53 -6.02 -7.99
C THR A 100 -14.69 -4.78 -8.88
N LEU A 101 -13.68 -3.91 -8.92
CA LEU A 101 -13.69 -2.76 -9.85
C LEU A 101 -13.48 -3.17 -11.30
N ASN A 102 -12.75 -4.26 -11.53
CA ASN A 102 -12.48 -4.84 -12.85
C ASN A 102 -12.00 -3.77 -13.85
N ARG A 103 -12.78 -3.50 -14.91
CA ARG A 103 -12.45 -2.53 -15.95
C ARG A 103 -12.38 -1.08 -15.44
N PHE A 104 -13.09 -0.74 -14.36
CA PHE A 104 -13.12 0.62 -13.84
C PHE A 104 -11.89 0.96 -12.99
N PHE A 105 -11.09 -0.05 -12.61
CA PHE A 105 -9.88 0.21 -11.87
C PHE A 105 -8.82 0.88 -12.76
N THR A 106 -8.35 2.04 -12.33
CA THR A 106 -7.21 2.74 -12.91
C THR A 106 -6.31 3.23 -11.79
N TYR A 107 -4.99 3.10 -11.98
CA TYR A 107 -4.06 3.75 -11.06
C TYR A 107 -4.15 5.29 -11.17
N ALA A 108 -4.56 5.82 -12.33
CA ALA A 108 -4.77 7.24 -12.59
C ALA A 108 -6.19 7.66 -12.23
N LEU A 109 -6.39 8.94 -11.83
CA LEU A 109 -7.75 9.45 -11.63
C LEU A 109 -8.36 9.63 -13.00
N THR A 110 -9.28 8.76 -13.35
CA THR A 110 -9.79 8.71 -14.71
C THR A 110 -11.20 8.20 -14.72
N ILE A 111 -12.05 8.86 -15.51
CA ILE A 111 -13.39 8.38 -15.80
C ILE A 111 -13.34 7.59 -17.11
N ARG A 112 -13.86 6.37 -17.08
CA ARG A 112 -13.99 5.51 -18.26
C ARG A 112 -15.39 5.65 -18.88
N PRO A 113 -15.56 5.28 -20.16
CA PRO A 113 -16.88 5.23 -20.77
C PRO A 113 -17.81 4.33 -19.96
N ASN A 114 -19.04 4.81 -19.70
CA ASN A 114 -20.03 4.10 -18.88
C ASN A 114 -19.50 3.77 -17.47
N HIS A 115 -18.72 4.68 -16.87
CA HIS A 115 -18.30 4.56 -15.46
C HIS A 115 -19.56 4.51 -14.58
N ARG A 116 -19.59 3.54 -13.68
CA ARG A 116 -20.62 3.42 -12.64
C ARG A 116 -19.97 3.29 -11.28
N LEU A 117 -20.65 3.76 -10.23
CA LEU A 117 -20.22 3.48 -8.87
C LEU A 117 -20.37 1.99 -8.57
N VAL A 118 -19.22 1.32 -8.40
CA VAL A 118 -19.20 -0.09 -8.01
C VAL A 118 -19.46 -0.16 -6.52
N GLN A 119 -20.56 -0.80 -6.16
CA GLN A 119 -20.99 -0.92 -4.77
C GLN A 119 -20.88 -2.36 -4.24
N ASP A 120 -20.31 -3.28 -5.00
CA ASP A 120 -20.22 -4.71 -4.68
C ASP A 120 -18.96 -5.06 -3.88
N GLY A 121 -18.87 -6.31 -3.40
CA GLY A 121 -17.68 -6.83 -2.75
C GLY A 121 -17.23 -5.97 -1.55
N PRO A 122 -15.94 -5.58 -1.45
CA PRO A 122 -15.45 -4.82 -0.31
C PRO A 122 -15.93 -3.34 -0.34
N TYR A 123 -16.42 -2.86 -1.49
CA TYR A 123 -16.99 -1.53 -1.67
C TYR A 123 -18.38 -1.39 -1.03
N ARG A 124 -18.99 -2.48 -0.57
CA ARG A 124 -20.22 -2.42 0.26
C ARG A 124 -19.97 -1.80 1.63
N LEU A 125 -18.75 -1.92 2.14
CA LEU A 125 -18.38 -1.52 3.51
C LEU A 125 -17.47 -0.29 3.50
N LEU A 126 -16.49 -0.27 2.57
CA LEU A 126 -15.44 0.73 2.53
C LEU A 126 -15.54 1.56 1.26
N LEU A 127 -15.27 2.87 1.37
CA LEU A 127 -15.09 3.74 0.20
C LEU A 127 -13.82 3.33 -0.56
N HIS A 128 -12.74 3.06 0.17
CA HIS A 128 -11.43 2.81 -0.43
C HIS A 128 -10.74 1.53 0.07
N PRO A 129 -11.35 0.33 -0.08
CA PRO A 129 -10.81 -0.92 0.42
C PRO A 129 -9.41 -1.24 -0.14
N SER A 130 -9.12 -0.74 -1.34
CA SER A 130 -7.81 -0.90 -1.97
C SER A 130 -6.70 -0.12 -1.24
N TYR A 131 -6.98 1.06 -0.67
CA TYR A 131 -6.00 1.79 0.15
C TYR A 131 -5.90 1.19 1.55
N THR A 132 -7.00 0.70 2.13
CA THR A 132 -6.99 -0.09 3.37
C THR A 132 -6.06 -1.30 3.25
N ALA A 133 -6.13 -2.01 2.13
CA ALA A 133 -5.24 -3.12 1.82
C ALA A 133 -3.76 -2.72 1.83
N LEU A 134 -3.40 -1.55 1.28
CA LEU A 134 -2.03 -1.04 1.32
C LEU A 134 -1.58 -0.73 2.75
N MET A 135 -2.46 -0.18 3.58
CA MET A 135 -2.16 0.08 5.00
C MET A 135 -1.95 -1.22 5.78
N LEU A 136 -2.84 -2.21 5.61
CA LEU A 136 -2.73 -3.54 6.24
C LEU A 136 -1.48 -4.31 5.84
N THR A 137 -0.94 -4.02 4.65
CA THR A 137 0.28 -4.67 4.16
C THR A 137 1.53 -3.90 4.57
N GLY A 138 1.54 -2.57 4.38
CA GLY A 138 2.73 -1.72 4.54
C GLY A 138 3.07 -1.38 5.99
N ILE A 139 2.08 -1.00 6.82
CA ILE A 139 2.34 -0.57 8.20
C ILE A 139 2.95 -1.72 9.03
N PRO A 140 2.39 -2.94 9.02
CA PRO A 140 2.97 -4.06 9.77
C PRO A 140 4.31 -4.51 9.21
N TYR A 141 4.55 -4.34 7.90
CA TYR A 141 5.83 -4.65 7.27
C TYR A 141 6.94 -3.73 7.79
N ILE A 142 6.68 -2.42 7.75
CA ILE A 142 7.61 -1.40 8.25
C ILE A 142 7.89 -1.65 9.73
N TYR A 143 6.86 -1.90 10.53
CA TYR A 143 7.02 -2.20 11.96
C TYR A 143 7.90 -3.44 12.20
N SER A 144 7.63 -4.55 11.48
CA SER A 144 8.38 -5.80 11.63
C SER A 144 9.87 -5.64 11.27
N MET A 145 10.17 -4.90 10.21
CA MET A 145 11.54 -4.60 9.81
C MET A 145 12.21 -3.68 10.84
N ALA A 146 11.54 -2.59 11.21
CA ALA A 146 12.08 -1.56 12.10
C ALA A 146 12.44 -2.10 13.49
N TYR A 147 11.53 -2.85 14.11
CA TYR A 147 11.63 -3.25 15.50
C TYR A 147 12.83 -4.18 15.78
N GLN A 148 13.18 -5.06 14.85
CA GLN A 148 14.26 -6.03 15.04
C GLN A 148 15.60 -5.59 14.46
N GLY A 149 15.83 -4.29 14.42
CA GLY A 149 17.15 -3.72 14.18
C GLY A 149 17.50 -3.54 12.71
N TYR A 150 16.56 -3.55 11.77
CA TYR A 150 16.85 -3.14 10.39
C TYR A 150 17.42 -1.72 10.35
N TRP A 151 16.83 -0.79 11.11
CA TRP A 151 17.36 0.57 11.22
C TRP A 151 18.77 0.59 11.79
N THR A 152 18.99 -0.09 12.91
CA THR A 152 20.27 -0.07 13.63
C THR A 152 21.40 -0.76 12.87
N ASN A 153 21.11 -1.90 12.24
CA ASN A 153 22.11 -2.79 11.67
C ASN A 153 22.26 -2.69 10.16
N VAL A 154 21.27 -2.14 9.45
CA VAL A 154 21.29 -1.98 7.99
C VAL A 154 21.37 -0.51 7.59
N ILE A 155 20.47 0.33 8.12
CA ILE A 155 20.37 1.72 7.65
C ILE A 155 21.39 2.64 8.32
N LYS A 156 21.50 2.59 9.65
CA LYS A 156 22.39 3.48 10.43
C LYS A 156 23.85 3.46 9.95
N PRO A 157 24.47 2.31 9.59
CA PRO A 157 25.83 2.28 9.06
C PRO A 157 25.99 2.98 7.69
N LEU A 158 24.90 3.21 6.97
CA LEU A 158 24.90 3.87 5.65
C LEU A 158 24.62 5.37 5.74
N MET A 159 24.29 5.90 6.94
CA MET A 159 23.91 7.29 7.13
C MET A 159 25.10 8.15 7.55
N LEU A 160 25.20 9.34 6.96
CA LEU A 160 26.17 10.37 7.35
C LEU A 160 25.83 11.02 8.71
N ILE A 161 24.54 11.04 9.07
CA ILE A 161 24.01 11.70 10.28
C ILE A 161 23.30 10.64 11.13
N PRO A 162 23.56 10.57 12.45
CA PRO A 162 22.93 9.59 13.34
C PRO A 162 21.48 9.98 13.66
N ILE A 163 20.55 9.58 12.80
CA ILE A 163 19.11 9.77 13.02
C ILE A 163 18.54 8.55 13.77
N PRO A 164 17.74 8.74 14.83
CA PRO A 164 17.07 7.61 15.49
C PRO A 164 16.13 6.87 14.53
N GLY A 165 16.18 5.53 14.53
CA GLY A 165 15.34 4.70 13.66
C GLY A 165 13.83 4.89 13.88
N SER A 166 13.42 5.27 15.09
CA SER A 166 12.03 5.64 15.40
C SER A 166 11.57 6.86 14.63
N VAL A 167 12.42 7.90 14.49
CA VAL A 167 12.12 9.11 13.73
C VAL A 167 11.95 8.78 12.24
N LEU A 168 12.82 7.93 11.69
CA LEU A 168 12.70 7.48 10.29
C LEU A 168 11.44 6.64 10.08
N THR A 169 11.09 5.78 11.03
CA THR A 169 9.87 4.96 10.98
C THR A 169 8.63 5.84 10.98
N VAL A 170 8.51 6.75 11.96
CA VAL A 170 7.35 7.63 12.10
C VAL A 170 7.27 8.59 10.92
N GLY A 171 8.38 9.22 10.52
CA GLY A 171 8.43 10.10 9.36
C GLY A 171 8.03 9.39 8.06
N GLY A 172 8.52 8.16 7.84
CA GLY A 172 8.13 7.33 6.70
C GLY A 172 6.64 6.97 6.71
N LEU A 173 6.10 6.57 7.87
CA LEU A 173 4.67 6.26 8.01
C LEU A 173 3.79 7.50 7.77
N LEU A 174 4.17 8.66 8.31
CA LEU A 174 3.46 9.92 8.10
C LEU A 174 3.51 10.36 6.63
N LEU A 175 4.65 10.20 5.95
CA LEU A 175 4.78 10.47 4.52
C LEU A 175 3.87 9.55 3.70
N CYS A 176 3.88 8.24 3.97
CA CYS A 176 3.00 7.29 3.29
C CYS A 176 1.52 7.63 3.51
N TYR A 177 1.14 7.97 4.75
CA TYR A 177 -0.22 8.40 5.07
C TYR A 177 -0.60 9.69 4.33
N GLY A 178 0.25 10.71 4.34
CA GLY A 178 0.00 11.98 3.65
C GLY A 178 -0.18 11.83 2.15
N LEU A 179 0.65 11.01 1.49
CA LEU A 179 0.53 10.70 0.07
C LEU A 179 -0.78 9.96 -0.26
N LEU A 180 -1.17 8.99 0.57
CA LEU A 180 -2.43 8.27 0.42
C LEU A 180 -3.63 9.19 0.65
N ALA A 181 -3.60 10.03 1.68
CA ALA A 181 -4.68 10.97 1.99
C ALA A 181 -4.86 12.00 0.87
N PHE A 182 -3.75 12.55 0.34
CA PHE A 182 -3.77 13.42 -0.83
C PHE A 182 -4.39 12.72 -2.04
N ARG A 183 -4.02 11.46 -2.28
CA ARG A 183 -4.57 10.66 -3.38
C ARG A 183 -6.07 10.45 -3.25
N VAL A 184 -6.52 10.04 -2.06
CA VAL A 184 -7.93 9.81 -1.77
C VAL A 184 -8.73 11.09 -1.94
N HIS A 185 -8.23 12.23 -1.46
CA HIS A 185 -8.93 13.49 -1.63
C HIS A 185 -9.13 13.86 -3.11
N GLY A 186 -8.11 13.65 -3.95
CA GLY A 186 -8.24 13.82 -5.40
C GLY A 186 -9.29 12.88 -6.01
N GLU A 187 -9.28 11.61 -5.61
CA GLU A 187 -10.23 10.60 -6.09
C GLU A 187 -11.66 10.94 -5.73
N GLU A 188 -11.92 11.28 -4.47
CA GLU A 188 -13.26 11.65 -3.99
C GLU A 188 -13.77 12.94 -4.65
N LYS A 189 -12.89 13.93 -4.87
CA LYS A 189 -13.24 15.16 -5.60
C LYS A 189 -13.67 14.84 -7.02
N MET A 190 -12.93 13.98 -7.72
CA MET A 190 -13.23 13.55 -9.07
C MET A 190 -14.56 12.76 -9.12
N LEU A 191 -14.77 11.82 -8.20
CA LEU A 191 -16.01 11.06 -8.10
C LEU A 191 -17.22 11.94 -7.74
N ALA A 192 -17.05 12.91 -6.85
CA ALA A 192 -18.09 13.87 -6.50
C ALA A 192 -18.47 14.78 -7.68
N GLN A 193 -17.49 15.21 -8.48
CA GLN A 193 -17.73 16.00 -9.68
C GLN A 193 -18.45 15.20 -10.78
N HIS A 194 -18.13 13.91 -10.93
CA HIS A 194 -18.71 13.06 -11.97
C HIS A 194 -20.10 12.52 -11.59
N PHE A 195 -20.27 12.00 -10.37
CA PHE A 195 -21.50 11.32 -9.93
C PHE A 195 -22.42 12.19 -9.05
N GLY A 196 -21.96 13.37 -8.60
CA GLY A 196 -22.80 14.34 -7.89
C GLY A 196 -23.46 13.80 -6.61
N SER A 197 -24.80 13.78 -6.59
CA SER A 197 -25.59 13.30 -5.44
C SER A 197 -25.45 11.80 -5.19
N GLU A 198 -25.28 10.99 -6.23
CA GLU A 198 -25.12 9.53 -6.10
C GLU A 198 -23.87 9.21 -5.28
N TRP A 199 -22.75 9.89 -5.54
CA TRP A 199 -21.53 9.76 -4.75
C TRP A 199 -21.72 10.19 -3.29
N ARG A 200 -22.42 11.30 -3.04
CA ARG A 200 -22.66 11.78 -1.67
C ARG A 200 -23.48 10.79 -0.85
N GLN A 201 -24.53 10.21 -1.43
CA GLN A 201 -25.32 9.17 -0.78
C GLN A 201 -24.51 7.90 -0.57
N TYR A 202 -23.71 7.51 -1.56
CA TYR A 202 -22.83 6.36 -1.46
C TYR A 202 -21.78 6.51 -0.33
N ALA A 203 -21.16 7.69 -0.25
CA ALA A 203 -20.12 8.00 0.71
C ALA A 203 -20.62 8.16 2.16
N SER A 204 -21.86 8.63 2.36
CA SER A 204 -22.40 8.85 3.71
C SER A 204 -22.66 7.55 4.49
N GLN A 205 -22.73 6.41 3.81
CA GLN A 205 -23.08 5.11 4.38
C GLN A 205 -21.87 4.21 4.65
N ARG A 206 -20.65 4.67 4.36
CA ARG A 206 -19.44 3.81 4.29
C ARG A 206 -18.27 4.46 4.99
N TRP A 207 -17.37 3.63 5.52
CA TRP A 207 -16.13 4.11 6.13
C TRP A 207 -15.08 4.40 5.07
N ARG A 208 -14.25 5.42 5.27
CA ARG A 208 -13.18 5.77 4.31
C ARG A 208 -12.13 4.66 4.19
N TYR A 209 -11.61 4.20 5.33
CA TYR A 209 -10.50 3.25 5.38
C TYR A 209 -10.78 2.03 6.26
N ILE A 210 -11.09 2.24 7.54
CA ILE A 210 -11.27 1.16 8.51
C ILE A 210 -12.64 1.35 9.16
N PRO A 211 -13.43 0.29 9.36
CA PRO A 211 -14.68 0.41 10.10
C PRO A 211 -14.44 1.05 11.46
N PHE A 212 -15.30 1.99 11.84
CA PHE A 212 -15.26 2.70 13.13
C PHE A 212 -14.09 3.67 13.35
N VAL A 213 -13.26 3.92 12.33
CA VAL A 213 -12.24 4.97 12.34
C VAL A 213 -12.58 5.96 11.22
N LEU A 214 -12.81 7.23 11.59
CA LEU A 214 -13.25 8.32 10.73
C LEU A 214 -12.31 8.56 9.53
#